data_AF-A0A2D5LWT5-F1
#
_entry.id   AF-A0A2D5LWT5-F1
#
_cell.length_a   1.000
_cell.length_b   1.000
_cell.length_c   1.000
_cell.angle_alpha   90.00
_cell.angle_beta   90.00
_cell.angle_gamma   90.00
#
_symmetry.space_group_name_H-M   'P 1'
#
loop_
_entity.id
_entity.type
_entity.pdbx_description
1 polymer ?
#
loop_
_entity_poly.entity_id
_entity_poly.type
_entity_poly.pdbx_seq_one_letter_code
_entity_poly.pdbx_strand_id
1 'polypeptide(L)' 'MFLTENGQSLAKKSNARHEILYKFLTKLGVPNKIAEIDSEGMEHHVSTETLSLMKKFNNSN' A
#
# COMPACT_ATOMS: atom_id res chain seq x y z
N MET A 1 -3.12 -24.39 -1.42
CA MET A 1 -3.78 -23.76 -2.57
C MET A 1 -2.72 -22.96 -3.31
N PHE A 2 -2.50 -23.19 -4.61
CA PHE A 2 -1.53 -22.43 -5.40
C PHE A 2 -2.27 -21.36 -6.20
N LEU A 3 -1.75 -20.12 -6.20
CA LEU A 3 -2.30 -19.04 -7.01
C LEU A 3 -1.97 -19.30 -8.49
N THR A 4 -2.98 -19.11 -9.35
CA THR A 4 -2.77 -19.02 -10.80
C THR A 4 -1.86 -17.84 -11.13
N GLU A 5 -1.27 -17.80 -12.32
CA GLU A 5 -0.41 -16.67 -12.73
C GLU A 5 -1.11 -15.31 -12.59
N ASN A 6 -2.41 -15.27 -12.90
CA ASN A 6 -3.26 -14.10 -12.68
C ASN A 6 -3.41 -13.76 -11.19
N GLY A 7 -3.59 -14.77 -10.33
CA GLY A 7 -3.63 -14.60 -8.88
C GLY A 7 -2.31 -14.10 -8.30
N GLN A 8 -1.17 -14.54 -8.84
CA GLN A 8 0.15 -14.05 -8.42
C GLN A 8 0.39 -12.60 -8.82
N SER A 9 -0.02 -12.22 -10.04
CA SER A 9 0.06 -10.83 -10.52
C SER A 9 -0.79 -9.89 -9.66
N LEU A 10 -2.01 -10.33 -9.30
CA LEU A 10 -2.90 -9.58 -8.42
C LEU A 10 -2.31 -9.43 -7.01
N ALA A 11 -1.79 -10.52 -6.42
CA ALA A 11 -1.14 -10.48 -5.11
C ALA A 11 0.08 -9.55 -5.08
N LYS A 12 0.91 -9.56 -6.13
CA LYS A 12 2.05 -8.64 -6.28
C LYS A 12 1.61 -7.18 -6.32
N LYS A 13 0.52 -6.88 -7.02
CA LYS A 13 -0.04 -5.52 -7.08
C LYS A 13 -0.58 -5.07 -5.72
N SER A 14 -1.29 -5.94 -4.99
CA SER A 14 -1.73 -5.68 -3.62
C SER A 14 -0.55 -5.33 -2.72
N ASN A 15 0.46 -6.21 -2.65
CA ASN A 15 1.63 -6.02 -1.79
C ASN A 15 2.40 -4.73 -2.09
N ALA A 16 2.58 -4.38 -3.37
CA ALA A 16 3.27 -3.14 -3.73
C ALA A 16 2.49 -1.88 -3.30
N ARG A 17 1.15 -1.95 -3.31
CA ARG A 17 0.28 -0.85 -2.88
C ARG A 17 0.25 -0.74 -1.36
N HIS A 18 0.15 -1.88 -0.67
CA HIS A 18 0.27 -2.00 0.78
C HIS A 18 1.51 -1.26 1.29
N GLU A 19 2.69 -1.57 0.73
CA GLU A 19 3.95 -1.01 1.20
C GLU A 19 4.01 0.52 1.07
N ILE A 20 3.48 1.07 -0.02
CA ILE A 20 3.43 2.52 -0.23
C ILE A 20 2.53 3.19 0.82
N LEU A 21 1.35 2.61 1.06
CA LEU A 21 0.36 3.12 2.00
C LEU A 21 0.86 3.02 3.45
N TYR A 22 1.41 1.87 3.83
CA TYR A 22 1.99 1.66 5.15
C TYR A 22 3.12 2.66 5.45
N LYS A 23 4.05 2.85 4.50
CA LYS A 23 5.15 3.84 4.63
C LYS A 23 4.62 5.26 4.74
N PHE A 24 3.56 5.58 3.99
CA PHE A 24 2.94 6.90 4.04
C PHE A 24 2.31 7.16 5.41
N LEU A 25 1.48 6.24 5.91
CA LEU A 25 0.80 6.38 7.20
C LEU A 25 1.80 6.43 8.37
N THR A 26 2.79 5.54 8.38
CA THR A 26 3.84 5.56 9.42
C THR A 26 4.65 6.85 9.39
N LYS A 27 4.95 7.40 8.21
CA LYS A 27 5.63 8.70 8.06
C LYS A 27 4.79 9.88 8.54
N LEU A 28 3.46 9.78 8.48
CA LEU A 28 2.56 10.75 9.10
C LEU A 28 2.49 10.62 10.64
N GLY A 29 3.08 9.59 11.23
CA GLY A 29 3.06 9.33 12.66
C GLY A 29 1.93 8.38 13.12
N VAL A 30 1.26 7.70 12.20
CA VAL A 30 0.26 6.68 12.54
C VAL A 30 0.99 5.48 13.18
N PRO A 31 0.51 4.94 14.32
CA PRO A 31 1.10 3.76 14.94
C PRO A 31 1.12 2.57 13.97
N ASN A 32 2.22 1.80 13.96
CA ASN A 32 2.43 0.68 13.02
C ASN A 32 1.23 -0.26 12.91
N LYS A 33 0.62 -0.63 14.06
CA LYS A 33 -0.55 -1.54 14.09
C LYS A 33 -1.76 -0.96 13.37
N ILE A 34 -1.97 0.36 13.45
CA ILE A 34 -3.07 1.04 12.76
C ILE A 34 -2.71 1.18 11.27
N ALA A 35 -1.47 1.57 10.95
CA ALA A 35 -1.01 1.70 9.57
C ALA A 35 -1.11 0.38 8.79
N GLU A 36 -0.85 -0.77 9.43
CA GLU A 36 -0.99 -2.10 8.84
C GLU A 36 -2.44 -2.36 8.41
N ILE A 37 -3.39 -2.25 9.36
CA ILE A 37 -4.82 -2.47 9.13
C ILE A 37 -5.37 -1.51 8.07
N ASP A 38 -5.04 -0.22 8.18
CA ASP A 38 -5.53 0.80 7.26
C ASP A 38 -5.00 0.57 5.84
N SER A 39 -3.72 0.20 5.70
CA SER A 39 -3.11 -0.04 4.38
C SER A 39 -3.75 -1.22 3.63
N GLU A 40 -4.14 -2.29 4.33
CA GLU A 40 -4.90 -3.42 3.75
C GLU A 40 -6.29 -3.01 3.23
N GLY A 41 -6.99 -2.10 3.93
CA GLY A 41 -8.26 -1.58 3.44
C GLY A 41 -8.09 -0.62 2.26
N MET A 42 -7.07 0.22 2.32
CA MET A 42 -6.80 1.28 1.35
C MET A 42 -6.26 0.74 0.02
N GLU A 43 -5.47 -0.34 0.01
CA GLU A 43 -4.83 -0.84 -1.21
C GLU A 43 -5.83 -1.17 -2.32
N HIS A 44 -7.05 -1.57 -1.97
CA HIS A 44 -8.11 -1.91 -2.92
C HIS A 44 -8.86 -0.68 -3.46
N HIS A 45 -8.89 0.44 -2.74
CA HIS A 45 -9.81 1.56 -3.02
C HIS A 45 -9.10 2.85 -3.46
N VAL A 46 -7.83 3.02 -3.13
CA VAL A 46 -7.09 4.26 -3.43
C VAL A 46 -6.84 4.38 -4.95
N SER A 47 -7.08 5.57 -5.51
CA SER A 47 -6.77 5.80 -6.93
C SER A 47 -5.27 5.73 -7.22
N THR A 48 -4.90 5.45 -8.47
CA THR A 48 -3.50 5.40 -8.92
C THR A 48 -2.78 6.74 -8.74
N GLU A 49 -3.49 7.85 -8.95
CA GLU A 49 -3.00 9.22 -8.82
C GLU A 49 -2.61 9.52 -7.37
N THR A 50 -3.51 9.21 -6.43
CA THR A 50 -3.28 9.41 -4.99
C THR A 50 -2.11 8.55 -4.50
N LEU A 51 -2.06 7.28 -4.91
CA LEU A 51 -0.96 6.38 -4.56
C LEU A 51 0.39 6.90 -5.08
N SER A 52 0.42 7.48 -6.27
CA SER A 52 1.63 8.08 -6.85
C SER A 52 2.13 9.27 -6.02
N LEU A 53 1.21 10.13 -5.55
CA LEU A 53 1.55 11.25 -4.67
C LEU A 53 2.06 10.77 -3.31
N MET A 54 1.41 9.77 -2.71
CA MET A 54 1.87 9.14 -1.45
C MET A 54 3.27 8.54 -1.63
N LYS A 55 3.53 7.85 -2.74
CA LYS A 55 4.86 7.31 -3.05
C LYS A 55 5.92 8.40 -3.16
N LYS A 56 5.60 9.54 -3.79
CA LYS A 56 6.50 10.70 -3.85
C LYS A 56 6.77 11.27 -2.46
N PHE A 57 5.73 11.44 -1.65
CA PHE A 57 5.84 11.92 -0.27
C PHE A 57 6.77 11.05 0.58
N ASN A 58 6.69 9.72 0.42
CA ASN A 58 7.57 8.79 1.14
C ASN A 58 9.05 9.04 0.84
N ASN A 59 9.38 9.50 -0.37
CA ASN A 59 10.75 9.77 -0.82
C ASN A 59 11.25 11.21 -0.53
N SER A 60 10.39 12.12 -0.09
CA SER A 60 10.79 13.47 0.29
C SER A 60 11.45 13.46 1.67
N ASN A 61 12.61 14.09 1.84
CA ASN A 61 13.30 14.18 3.14
C ASN A 61 12.53 15.01 4.16
#